data_AF-F3CCC2-F1
#
_entry.id   AF-F3CCC2-F1
#
_cell.length_a   1.000
_cell.length_b   1.000
_cell.length_c   1.000
_cell.angle_alpha   90.00
_cell.angle_beta   90.00
_cell.angle_gamma   90.00
#
_symmetry.space_group_name_H-M   'P 1'
#
loop_
_entity.id
_entity.type
_entity.pdbx_description
1 polymer ?
#
loop_
_entity_poly.entity_id
_entity_poly.type
_entity_poly.pdbx_seq_one_letter_code
_entity_poly.pdbx_strand_id
1 'polypeptide(L)'
;MSASGRRIVTEGAMKHFRADPPVSKLLMLILLCLLSGVLKAASERQPDWFSEPYAYVLVDQDIRGALTEFGQHLGLIVVFSEKVRRNARGTVRGEDAGEFLTRLCDANQLSWYFDGNVLHIAGADEVATRVFDLQGLRLEELQRYIARVE
;
A
#
# COMPACT_ATOMS: atom_id res chain seq x y z
N MET A 1 -44.37 73.97 13.62
CA MET A 1 -45.44 73.04 13.21
C MET A 1 -45.06 71.65 13.67
N SER A 2 -45.96 70.97 14.39
CA SER A 2 -45.76 69.72 15.13
C SER A 2 -45.79 68.48 14.24
N ALA A 3 -45.01 67.44 14.58
CA ALA A 3 -45.28 65.98 14.51
C ALA A 3 -43.93 65.22 14.45
N SER A 4 -43.51 64.40 15.42
CA SER A 4 -44.07 63.13 15.93
C SER A 4 -43.57 61.89 15.18
N GLY A 5 -42.95 60.97 15.95
CA GLY A 5 -42.72 59.56 15.61
C GLY A 5 -41.51 59.28 14.73
N ARG A 6 -40.77 58.17 14.87
CA ARG A 6 -40.93 56.97 15.67
C ARG A 6 -39.58 56.21 15.53
N ARG A 7 -39.01 55.73 16.65
CA ARG A 7 -37.81 54.87 16.62
C ARG A 7 -38.14 53.58 15.85
N ILE A 8 -37.26 53.18 14.94
CA ILE A 8 -37.24 51.80 14.43
C ILE A 8 -35.82 51.30 14.65
N VAL A 9 -35.66 50.52 15.72
CA VAL A 9 -34.49 49.67 15.95
C VAL A 9 -34.77 48.38 15.17
N THR A 10 -33.99 48.09 14.13
CA THR A 10 -33.98 46.78 13.48
C THR A 10 -32.83 45.96 14.05
N GLU A 11 -33.12 45.22 15.12
CA GLU A 11 -32.21 44.24 15.69
C GLU A 11 -32.28 42.97 14.83
N GLY A 12 -31.23 42.72 14.04
CA GLY A 12 -31.10 41.52 13.23
C GLY A 12 -30.86 40.30 14.10
N ALA A 13 -31.92 39.55 14.41
CA ALA A 13 -31.83 38.30 15.14
C ALA A 13 -31.08 37.23 14.33
N MET A 14 -29.80 37.01 14.66
CA MET A 14 -29.06 35.80 14.30
C MET A 14 -29.81 34.60 14.86
N LYS A 15 -30.39 33.79 13.97
CA LYS A 15 -31.02 32.51 14.32
C LYS A 15 -29.90 31.55 14.73
N HIS A 16 -29.69 31.38 16.04
CA HIS A 16 -28.91 30.28 16.58
C HIS A 16 -29.59 28.97 16.16
N PHE A 17 -29.01 28.29 15.16
CA PHE A 17 -29.43 26.96 14.74
C PHE A 17 -29.13 25.98 15.88
N ARG A 18 -30.14 25.77 16.74
CA ARG A 18 -30.11 24.79 17.82
C ARG A 18 -30.25 23.41 17.18
N ALA A 19 -29.13 22.73 16.95
CA ALA A 19 -29.14 21.34 16.51
C ALA A 19 -29.78 20.47 17.61
N ASP A 20 -30.79 19.69 17.25
CA ASP A 20 -31.45 18.75 18.17
C ASP A 20 -30.42 17.72 18.70
N PRO A 21 -30.54 17.25 19.96
CA PRO A 21 -29.60 16.30 20.55
C PRO A 21 -29.30 15.04 19.72
N PRO A 22 -30.25 14.44 18.95
CA PRO A 22 -29.91 13.33 18.05
C PRO A 22 -29.08 13.76 16.83
N VAL A 23 -29.29 14.98 16.32
CA VAL A 23 -28.55 15.51 15.15
C VAL A 23 -27.11 15.84 15.54
N SER A 24 -26.89 16.39 16.73
CA SER A 24 -25.55 16.64 17.27
C SER A 24 -24.76 15.33 17.49
N LYS A 25 -25.43 14.28 18.00
CA LYS A 25 -24.81 12.95 18.15
C LYS A 25 -24.47 12.33 16.79
N LEU A 26 -25.35 12.46 15.80
CA LEU A 26 -25.10 11.95 14.44
C LEU A 26 -23.93 12.68 13.79
N LEU A 27 -23.87 14.01 13.93
CA LEU A 27 -22.76 14.84 13.43
C LEU A 27 -21.44 14.46 14.12
N MET A 28 -21.46 14.23 15.44
CA MET A 28 -20.30 13.79 16.20
C MET A 28 -19.84 12.38 15.80
N LEU A 29 -20.77 11.48 15.49
CA LEU A 29 -20.45 10.14 14.99
C LEU A 29 -19.80 10.21 13.60
N ILE A 30 -20.34 11.04 12.70
CA ILE A 30 -19.78 11.25 11.35
C ILE A 30 -18.38 11.87 11.47
N LEU A 31 -18.19 12.86 12.34
CA LEU A 31 -16.89 13.48 12.58
C LEU A 31 -15.87 12.47 13.16
N LEU A 32 -16.31 11.59 14.06
CA LEU A 32 -15.48 10.52 14.62
C LEU A 32 -15.11 9.47 13.55
N CYS A 33 -16.06 9.09 12.68
CA CYS A 33 -15.80 8.17 11.56
C CYS A 33 -14.83 8.77 10.53
N LEU A 34 -14.94 10.08 10.26
CA LEU A 34 -14.00 10.79 9.39
C LEU A 34 -12.59 10.87 10.01
N LEU A 35 -12.48 10.98 11.34
CA LEU A 35 -11.18 10.93 12.04
C LEU A 35 -10.55 9.52 12.04
N SER A 36 -11.35 8.47 12.15
CA SER A 36 -10.87 7.07 12.19
C SER A 36 -10.35 6.56 10.84
N GLY A 37 -10.73 7.19 9.72
CA GLY A 37 -10.24 6.84 8.39
C GLY A 37 -8.76 7.19 8.14
N VAL A 38 -8.09 7.87 9.09
CA VAL A 38 -6.68 8.29 8.99
C VAL A 38 -5.75 7.34 9.76
N LEU A 39 -6.18 6.12 10.13
CA LEU A 39 -5.21 5.08 10.46
C LEU A 39 -4.43 4.74 9.20
N LYS A 40 -3.26 5.39 9.08
CA LYS A 40 -2.21 5.12 8.09
C LYS A 40 -2.11 3.61 7.88
N ALA A 41 -2.49 3.14 6.71
CA ALA A 41 -1.82 1.99 6.14
C ALA A 41 -0.32 2.30 6.26
N ALA A 42 0.45 1.41 6.89
CA ALA A 42 1.88 1.47 6.73
C ALA A 42 2.12 1.46 5.23
N SER A 43 2.60 2.58 4.69
CA SER A 43 3.01 2.61 3.29
C SER A 43 4.18 1.63 3.25
N GLU A 44 3.93 0.41 2.78
CA GLU A 44 5.01 -0.41 2.25
C GLU A 44 5.68 0.50 1.23
N ARG A 45 6.87 0.97 1.59
CA ARG A 45 7.62 1.87 0.73
C ARG A 45 8.03 1.02 -0.45
N GLN A 46 7.31 1.16 -1.55
CA GLN A 46 7.68 0.47 -2.77
C GLN A 46 9.11 0.89 -3.14
N PRO A 47 9.94 -0.06 -3.64
CA PRO A 47 11.28 0.27 -4.07
C PRO A 47 11.24 1.35 -5.15
N ASP A 48 12.28 2.19 -5.22
CA ASP A 48 12.31 3.31 -6.17
C ASP A 48 12.20 2.82 -7.64
N TRP A 49 12.75 1.64 -7.94
CA TRP A 49 12.67 1.01 -9.26
C TRP A 49 11.26 0.54 -9.64
N PHE A 50 10.36 0.39 -8.67
CA PHE A 50 9.05 -0.22 -8.88
C PHE A 50 8.14 0.62 -9.79
N SER A 51 8.30 1.95 -9.75
CA SER A 51 7.54 2.88 -10.59
C SER A 51 8.30 3.32 -11.85
N GLU A 52 9.44 2.69 -12.16
CA GLU A 52 10.20 3.04 -13.37
C GLU A 52 9.42 2.62 -14.63
N PRO A 53 9.34 3.50 -15.65
CA PRO A 53 8.72 3.15 -16.93
C PRO A 53 9.40 1.91 -17.55
N TYR A 54 8.61 0.89 -17.88
CA TYR A 54 9.14 -0.38 -18.35
C TYR A 54 8.32 -0.94 -19.52
N ALA A 55 8.61 -0.44 -20.72
CA ALA A 55 7.93 -0.84 -21.95
C ALA A 55 8.45 -2.18 -22.51
N TYR A 56 8.34 -3.26 -21.73
CA TYR A 56 8.70 -4.62 -22.14
C TYR A 56 7.45 -5.48 -22.35
N VAL A 57 7.46 -6.26 -23.42
CA VAL A 57 6.40 -7.23 -23.71
C VAL A 57 7.01 -8.62 -23.80
N LEU A 58 6.62 -9.47 -22.88
CA LEU A 58 7.02 -10.87 -22.85
C LEU A 58 6.02 -11.67 -23.68
N VAL A 59 6.49 -12.50 -24.62
CA VAL A 59 5.65 -13.34 -25.50
C VAL A 59 6.27 -14.73 -25.67
N ASP A 60 5.65 -15.75 -25.08
CA ASP A 60 6.08 -17.16 -25.15
C ASP A 60 7.57 -17.37 -24.77
N GLN A 61 8.08 -16.57 -23.84
CA GLN A 61 9.46 -16.65 -23.36
C GLN A 61 9.56 -17.40 -22.04
N ASP A 62 10.74 -17.95 -21.76
CA ASP A 62 11.06 -18.50 -20.44
C ASP A 62 11.01 -17.40 -19.36
N ILE A 63 10.28 -17.65 -18.28
CA ILE A 63 10.05 -16.67 -17.22
C ILE A 63 11.32 -16.43 -16.39
N ARG A 64 12.15 -17.46 -16.14
CA ARG A 64 13.41 -17.26 -15.41
C ARG A 64 14.34 -16.37 -16.22
N GLY A 65 14.45 -16.60 -17.52
CA GLY A 65 15.18 -15.73 -18.45
C GLY A 65 14.66 -14.30 -18.40
N ALA A 66 13.35 -14.11 -18.58
CA ALA A 66 12.76 -12.77 -18.60
C ALA A 66 12.89 -12.01 -17.26
N LEU A 67 12.77 -12.69 -16.12
CA LEU A 67 12.99 -12.07 -14.80
C LEU A 67 14.48 -11.76 -14.56
N THR A 68 15.38 -12.56 -15.13
CA THR A 68 16.82 -12.28 -15.09
C THR A 68 17.14 -11.03 -15.92
N GLU A 69 16.57 -10.90 -17.12
CA GLU A 69 16.72 -9.72 -17.98
C GLU A 69 16.08 -8.47 -17.34
N PHE A 70 14.89 -8.61 -16.76
CA PHE A 70 14.24 -7.55 -15.97
C PHE A 70 15.18 -7.02 -14.89
N GLY A 71 15.79 -7.92 -14.11
CA GLY A 71 16.76 -7.54 -13.10
C GLY A 71 17.97 -6.82 -13.68
N GLN A 72 18.55 -7.35 -14.76
CA GLN A 72 19.71 -6.72 -15.41
C GLN A 72 19.40 -5.31 -15.93
N HIS A 73 18.23 -5.09 -16.54
CA HIS A 73 17.83 -3.78 -17.04
C HIS A 73 17.67 -2.73 -15.93
N LEU A 74 17.20 -3.16 -14.75
CA LEU A 74 16.97 -2.29 -13.59
C LEU A 74 18.14 -2.30 -12.59
N GLY A 75 19.24 -3.00 -12.89
CA GLY A 75 20.39 -3.12 -11.99
C GLY A 75 20.13 -3.94 -10.72
N LEU A 76 19.14 -4.84 -10.74
CA LEU A 76 18.74 -5.68 -9.62
C LEU A 76 19.42 -7.05 -9.67
N ILE A 77 19.79 -7.56 -8.50
CA ILE A 77 20.18 -8.97 -8.33
C ILE A 77 18.91 -9.79 -8.16
N VAL A 78 18.71 -10.81 -9.00
CA VAL A 78 17.53 -11.68 -8.93
C VAL A 78 17.94 -13.08 -8.48
N VAL A 79 17.29 -13.59 -7.44
CA VAL A 79 17.49 -14.93 -6.90
C VAL A 79 16.19 -15.71 -6.95
N PHE A 80 16.27 -16.95 -7.45
CA PHE A 80 15.13 -17.85 -7.55
C PHE A 80 15.23 -18.97 -6.53
N SER A 81 14.11 -19.32 -5.90
CA SER A 81 14.01 -20.57 -5.15
C SER A 81 14.20 -21.79 -6.08
N GLU A 82 14.42 -22.95 -5.47
CA GLU A 82 14.59 -24.20 -6.21
C GLU A 82 13.32 -24.62 -6.96
N LYS A 83 12.12 -24.28 -6.46
CA LYS A 83 10.86 -24.75 -7.05
C LYS A 83 10.31 -23.88 -8.18
N VAL A 84 10.91 -22.73 -8.48
CA VAL A 84 10.50 -21.94 -9.65
C VAL A 84 10.73 -22.77 -10.92
N ARG A 85 9.67 -23.12 -11.64
CA ARG A 85 9.75 -23.99 -12.83
C ARG A 85 10.64 -23.36 -13.90
N ARG A 86 11.51 -24.16 -14.54
CA ARG A 86 12.50 -23.69 -15.52
C ARG A 86 11.98 -23.51 -16.95
N ASN A 87 10.75 -23.95 -17.23
CA ASN A 87 10.21 -23.98 -18.60
C ASN A 87 8.80 -23.36 -18.68
N ALA A 88 8.45 -22.51 -17.72
CA ALA A 88 7.16 -21.85 -17.75
C ALA A 88 7.24 -20.68 -18.75
N ARG A 89 6.24 -20.58 -19.62
CA ARG A 89 6.15 -19.55 -20.67
C ARG A 89 4.93 -18.68 -20.41
N GLY A 90 5.10 -17.38 -20.56
CA GLY A 90 4.05 -16.40 -20.28
C GLY A 90 3.87 -15.39 -21.41
N THR A 91 2.79 -14.62 -21.32
CA THR A 91 2.62 -13.40 -22.11
C THR A 91 2.16 -12.29 -21.18
N VAL A 92 2.98 -11.26 -20.97
CA VAL A 92 2.71 -10.18 -20.02
C VAL A 92 3.26 -8.86 -20.54
N ARG A 93 2.54 -7.78 -20.21
CA ARG A 93 2.93 -6.38 -20.42
C ARG A 93 2.56 -5.57 -19.16
N GLY A 94 3.38 -4.59 -18.83
CA GLY A 94 3.11 -3.58 -17.80
C GLY A 94 3.41 -2.19 -18.34
N GLU A 95 2.83 -1.16 -17.72
CA GLU A 95 3.16 0.25 -17.98
C GLU A 95 4.46 0.64 -17.27
N ASP A 96 4.66 0.12 -16.06
CA ASP A 96 5.87 0.26 -15.25
C ASP A 96 6.45 -1.10 -14.82
N ALA A 97 7.64 -1.06 -14.24
CA ALA A 97 8.40 -2.23 -13.81
C ALA A 97 7.63 -3.07 -12.78
N GLY A 98 6.98 -2.41 -11.82
CA GLY A 98 6.23 -3.06 -10.75
C GLY A 98 4.98 -3.75 -11.26
N GLU A 99 4.25 -3.14 -12.18
CA GLU A 99 3.09 -3.72 -12.83
C GLU A 99 3.51 -4.92 -13.71
N PHE A 100 4.59 -4.78 -14.48
CA PHE A 100 5.13 -5.89 -15.27
C PHE A 100 5.48 -7.09 -14.37
N LEU A 101 6.25 -6.85 -13.28
CA LEU A 101 6.66 -7.89 -12.33
C LEU A 101 5.44 -8.55 -11.67
N THR A 102 4.51 -7.75 -11.17
CA THR A 102 3.28 -8.23 -10.50
C THR A 102 2.49 -9.13 -11.43
N ARG A 103 2.20 -8.68 -12.65
CA ARG A 103 1.43 -9.46 -13.64
C ARG A 103 2.16 -10.74 -14.04
N LEU A 104 3.49 -10.69 -14.17
CA LEU A 104 4.30 -11.85 -14.52
C LEU A 104 4.29 -12.90 -13.40
N CYS A 105 4.40 -12.47 -12.15
CA CYS A 105 4.33 -13.35 -10.99
C CYS A 105 2.93 -13.95 -10.82
N ASP A 106 1.89 -13.13 -10.89
CA ASP A 106 0.49 -13.55 -10.74
C ASP A 106 0.09 -14.60 -11.78
N ALA A 107 0.44 -14.36 -13.06
CA ALA A 107 0.14 -15.28 -14.16
C ALA A 107 0.83 -16.65 -14.01
N ASN A 108 1.87 -16.75 -13.18
CA ASN A 108 2.73 -17.92 -13.07
C ASN A 108 2.80 -18.50 -11.65
N GLN A 109 1.89 -18.08 -10.76
CA GLN A 109 1.82 -18.56 -9.37
C GLN A 109 3.17 -18.40 -8.66
N LEU A 110 3.81 -17.24 -8.87
CA LEU A 110 5.05 -16.87 -8.20
C LEU A 110 4.76 -15.76 -7.19
N SER A 111 5.55 -15.75 -6.13
CA SER A 111 5.61 -14.65 -5.16
C SER A 111 7.00 -14.01 -5.22
N TRP A 112 7.06 -12.72 -4.90
CA TRP A 112 8.32 -11.99 -4.87
C TRP A 112 8.46 -11.15 -3.60
N TYR A 113 9.70 -10.89 -3.20
CA TYR A 113 10.05 -9.98 -2.11
C TYR A 113 11.37 -9.28 -2.41
N PHE A 114 11.48 -7.99 -2.11
CA PHE A 114 12.70 -7.22 -2.27
C PHE A 114 13.23 -6.80 -0.90
N ASP A 115 14.46 -7.18 -0.59
CA ASP A 115 15.09 -6.93 0.72
C ASP A 115 15.87 -5.60 0.81
N GLY A 116 15.81 -4.78 -0.24
CA GLY A 116 16.61 -3.56 -0.39
C GLY A 116 17.78 -3.71 -1.35
N ASN A 117 18.21 -4.94 -1.66
CA ASN A 117 19.34 -5.22 -2.55
C ASN A 117 19.05 -6.34 -3.55
N VAL A 118 18.33 -7.38 -3.13
CA VAL A 118 18.04 -8.59 -3.91
C VAL A 118 16.54 -8.75 -4.09
N LEU A 119 16.13 -9.03 -5.32
CA LEU A 119 14.79 -9.46 -5.68
C LEU A 119 14.72 -10.99 -5.57
N HIS A 120 13.99 -11.48 -4.58
CA HIS A 120 13.75 -12.89 -4.34
C HIS A 120 12.46 -13.33 -5.04
N ILE A 121 12.52 -14.42 -5.80
CA ILE A 121 11.38 -15.00 -6.51
C ILE A 121 11.20 -16.45 -6.04
N ALA A 122 9.98 -16.80 -5.64
CA ALA A 122 9.62 -18.14 -5.18
C ALA A 122 8.28 -18.60 -5.78
N GLY A 123 7.99 -19.90 -5.71
CA GLY A 123 6.64 -20.39 -5.95
C GLY A 123 5.68 -19.86 -4.88
N ALA A 124 4.46 -19.51 -5.27
CA ALA A 124 3.44 -19.05 -4.33
C ALA A 124 3.10 -20.12 -3.27
N ASP A 125 3.29 -21.40 -3.60
CA ASP A 125 3.15 -22.55 -2.69
C ASP A 125 4.29 -22.67 -1.66
N GLU A 126 5.36 -21.90 -1.81
CA GLU A 126 6.49 -21.87 -0.88
C GLU A 126 6.37 -20.80 0.20
N VAL A 127 5.43 -19.87 0.04
CA VAL A 127 5.16 -18.82 1.03
C VAL A 127 4.36 -19.43 2.18
N ALA A 128 4.95 -19.45 3.38
CA ALA A 128 4.32 -20.02 4.57
C ALA A 128 4.38 -19.05 5.76
N THR A 129 3.26 -18.92 6.45
CA THR A 129 3.19 -18.22 7.73
C THR A 129 3.64 -19.16 8.85
N ARG A 130 4.59 -18.70 9.67
CA ARG A 130 5.06 -19.44 10.85
C ARG A 130 4.87 -18.63 12.12
N VAL A 131 4.39 -19.28 13.16
CA VAL A 131 4.32 -18.71 14.51
C VAL A 131 5.57 -19.17 15.27
N PHE A 132 6.33 -18.22 15.79
CA PHE A 132 7.49 -18.49 16.62
C PHE A 132 7.14 -18.24 18.08
N ASP A 133 7.37 -19.23 18.94
CA ASP A 133 7.29 -19.06 20.39
C ASP A 133 8.63 -18.51 20.89
N LEU A 134 8.62 -17.25 21.34
CA LEU A 134 9.82 -16.57 21.83
C LEU A 134 10.07 -16.97 23.29
N GLN A 135 10.74 -18.09 23.49
CA GLN A 135 11.14 -18.52 24.83
C GLN A 135 12.27 -17.63 25.35
N GLY A 136 11.93 -16.66 26.21
CA GLY A 136 12.90 -15.87 26.98
C GLY A 136 13.36 -14.56 26.35
N LEU A 137 13.05 -14.29 25.08
CA LEU A 137 13.18 -12.97 24.45
C LEU A 137 11.84 -12.25 24.54
N ARG A 138 11.85 -11.04 25.10
CA ARG A 138 10.64 -10.20 25.10
C ARG A 138 10.34 -9.79 23.66
N LEU A 139 9.09 -9.96 23.20
CA LEU A 139 8.66 -9.57 21.85
C LEU A 139 9.08 -8.13 21.53
N GLU A 140 9.03 -7.25 22.53
CA GLU A 140 9.41 -5.85 22.42
C GLU A 140 10.91 -5.64 22.20
N GLU A 141 11.77 -6.57 22.64
CA GLU A 141 13.22 -6.54 22.38
C GLU A 141 13.55 -7.00 20.97
N LEU A 142 12.89 -8.06 20.49
CA LEU A 142 13.02 -8.51 19.11
C LEU A 142 12.53 -7.42 18.14
N GLN A 143 11.38 -6.81 18.41
CA GLN A 143 10.86 -5.70 17.59
C GLN A 143 11.82 -4.51 17.57
N ARG A 144 12.40 -4.13 18.72
CA ARG A 144 13.43 -3.08 18.79
C ARG A 144 14.70 -3.44 18.03
N TYR A 145 15.09 -4.71 18.04
CA TYR A 145 16.26 -5.19 17.32
C TYR A 145 16.05 -5.13 15.81
N ILE A 146 14.92 -5.66 15.31
CA ILE A 146 14.57 -5.63 13.88
C ILE A 146 14.47 -4.19 13.38
N ALA A 147 13.74 -3.32 14.10
CA ALA A 147 13.58 -1.92 13.74
C ALA A 147 14.87 -1.08 13.79
N ARG A 148 15.96 -1.61 14.36
CA ARG A 148 17.29 -0.98 14.35
C ARG A 148 18.14 -1.45 13.15
N VAL A 149 17.86 -2.64 12.64
CA VAL A 149 18.62 -3.27 11.55
C VAL A 149 18.05 -2.90 10.18
N GLU A 150 16.77 -2.53 10.13
CA GLU A 150 16.15 -1.77 9.02
C GLU A 150 16.65 -0.32 8.97
#